data_AF-A0A2A2Q1S5-F1
#
_entry.id   AF-A0A2A2Q1S5-F1
#
_cell.length_a   1.000
_cell.length_b   1.000
_cell.length_c   1.000
_cell.angle_alpha   90.00
_cell.angle_beta   90.00
_cell.angle_gamma   90.00
#
_symmetry.space_group_name_H-M   'P 1'
#
loop_
_entity.id
_entity.type
_entity.pdbx_description
1 polymer ?
#
loop_
_entity_poly.entity_id
_entity_poly.type
_entity_poly.pdbx_seq_one_letter_code
_entity_poly.pdbx_strand_id
1 'polypeptide(L)'
;MERTPSSDPSGSFCCRIEADDIEAMHDAYDSGMCDISTANCLTRAIARQLCGGRQVRLMRHGPKRAEVEVWGQRVPLSAELLQWLGIAESGGEVDPVDLVLLIGGPNASGEGGGGPSSLALVR
;
A
#
# COMPACT_ATOMS: atom_id res chain seq x y z
N MET A 1 34.01 0.03 -20.45
CA MET A 1 33.16 1.12 -19.93
C MET A 1 31.78 0.54 -19.68
N GLU A 2 31.65 -0.17 -18.57
CA GLU A 2 30.39 -0.80 -18.17
C GLU A 2 29.60 0.24 -17.40
N ARG A 3 28.44 0.64 -17.93
CA ARG A 3 27.51 1.52 -17.22
C ARG A 3 26.97 0.71 -16.04
N THR A 4 27.43 1.03 -14.84
CA THR A 4 26.75 0.67 -13.61
C THR A 4 25.29 1.11 -13.75
N PRO A 5 24.29 0.22 -13.66
CA PRO A 5 22.93 0.67 -13.46
C PRO A 5 22.96 1.41 -12.11
N SER A 6 22.79 2.73 -12.16
CA SER A 6 22.52 3.52 -10.96
C SER A 6 21.24 2.97 -10.36
N SER A 7 21.37 1.99 -9.47
CA SER A 7 20.32 1.54 -8.57
C SER A 7 20.09 2.70 -7.62
N ASP A 8 19.23 3.63 -8.02
CA ASP A 8 18.63 4.56 -7.09
C ASP A 8 17.92 3.70 -6.02
N PRO A 9 18.35 3.72 -4.75
CA PRO A 9 17.70 2.95 -3.71
C PRO A 9 16.36 3.56 -3.32
N SER A 10 15.81 4.51 -4.06
CA SER A 10 14.49 5.11 -3.85
C SER A 10 13.59 4.72 -5.03
N GLY A 11 12.81 3.66 -4.84
CA GLY A 11 11.87 3.20 -5.86
C GLY A 11 10.51 3.84 -5.63
N SER A 12 10.03 4.62 -6.59
CA SER A 12 8.59 4.85 -6.70
C SER A 12 7.95 3.60 -7.27
N PHE A 13 7.01 3.01 -6.54
CA PHE A 13 6.22 1.87 -6.98
C PHE A 13 4.83 2.35 -7.32
N CYS A 14 4.46 2.23 -8.59
CA CYS A 14 3.08 2.39 -9.01
C CYS A 14 2.34 1.07 -8.78
N CYS A 15 1.19 1.15 -8.13
CA CYS A 15 0.31 0.04 -7.83
C CYS A 15 -1.12 0.46 -8.20
N ARG A 16 -1.93 -0.46 -8.71
CA ARG A 16 -3.34 -0.19 -9.00
C ARG A 16 -4.20 -1.11 -8.15
N ILE A 17 -5.14 -0.54 -7.42
CA ILE A 17 -6.23 -1.31 -6.81
C ILE A 17 -7.25 -1.58 -7.90
N GLU A 18 -7.45 -2.84 -8.23
CA GLU A 18 -8.45 -3.26 -9.22
C GLU A 18 -9.77 -3.65 -8.56
N ALA A 19 -10.83 -3.80 -9.38
CA ALA A 19 -12.13 -4.28 -8.91
C ALA A 19 -12.02 -5.64 -8.21
N ASP A 20 -11.19 -6.54 -8.75
CA ASP A 20 -10.92 -7.87 -8.18
C ASP A 20 -10.34 -7.78 -6.74
N ASP A 21 -9.49 -6.79 -6.46
CA ASP A 21 -8.94 -6.57 -5.12
C ASP A 21 -10.04 -6.13 -4.12
N ILE A 22 -11.04 -5.39 -4.59
CA ILE A 22 -12.18 -4.91 -3.79
C ILE A 22 -13.16 -6.05 -3.54
N GLU A 23 -13.50 -6.83 -4.58
CA GLU A 23 -14.37 -8.00 -4.47
C GLU A 23 -13.75 -9.05 -3.52
N ALA A 24 -12.45 -9.32 -3.65
CA ALA A 24 -11.75 -10.25 -2.77
C ALA A 24 -11.64 -9.77 -1.31
N MET A 25 -11.69 -8.45 -1.08
CA MET A 25 -11.81 -7.90 0.27
C MET A 25 -13.21 -8.15 0.83
N HIS A 26 -14.27 -7.89 0.05
CA HIS A 26 -15.64 -8.13 0.48
C HIS A 26 -15.92 -9.61 0.76
N ASP A 27 -15.44 -10.52 -0.09
CA ASP A 27 -15.54 -11.97 0.12
C ASP A 27 -14.85 -12.43 1.42
N ALA A 28 -13.69 -11.85 1.73
CA ALA A 28 -12.98 -12.12 2.98
C ALA A 28 -13.74 -11.61 4.21
N TYR A 29 -14.37 -10.42 4.11
CA TYR A 29 -15.17 -9.84 5.19
C TYR A 29 -16.46 -10.65 5.43
N ASP A 30 -17.11 -11.12 4.37
CA ASP A 30 -18.32 -11.95 4.46
C ASP A 30 -18.00 -13.33 5.06
N SER A 31 -16.83 -13.89 4.74
CA SER A 31 -16.33 -15.15 5.30
C SER A 31 -15.94 -15.08 6.79
N GLY A 32 -16.04 -13.91 7.43
CA GLY A 32 -15.67 -13.72 8.83
C GLY A 32 -14.16 -13.70 9.09
N MET A 33 -13.33 -13.64 8.05
CA MET A 33 -11.89 -13.39 8.20
C MET A 33 -11.65 -11.92 8.48
N CYS A 34 -11.49 -11.61 9.76
CA CYS A 34 -11.62 -10.27 10.33
C CYS A 34 -10.30 -9.46 10.37
N ASP A 35 -9.22 -9.94 9.76
CA ASP A 35 -7.95 -9.21 9.74
C ASP A 35 -7.98 -8.10 8.67
N ILE A 36 -8.76 -7.06 8.95
CA ILE A 36 -8.82 -5.79 8.18
C ILE A 36 -7.42 -5.22 7.92
N SER A 37 -6.46 -5.51 8.80
CA SER A 37 -5.05 -5.13 8.64
C SER A 37 -4.33 -5.79 7.46
N THR A 38 -4.74 -6.96 6.99
CA THR A 38 -4.03 -7.71 5.93
C THR A 38 -4.93 -8.17 4.79
N ALA A 39 -6.25 -8.21 5.00
CA ALA A 39 -7.23 -8.70 4.02
C ALA A 39 -7.91 -7.58 3.19
N ASN A 40 -7.49 -6.32 3.34
CA ASN A 40 -8.07 -5.21 2.58
C ASN A 40 -7.53 -5.12 1.14
N CYS A 41 -8.27 -4.42 0.28
CA CYS A 41 -7.93 -4.25 -1.14
C CYS A 41 -6.57 -3.55 -1.35
N LEU A 42 -6.20 -2.60 -0.49
CA LEU A 42 -4.91 -1.90 -0.55
C LEU A 42 -3.74 -2.84 -0.29
N THR A 43 -3.79 -3.63 0.79
CA THR A 43 -2.70 -4.57 1.13
C THR A 43 -2.58 -5.68 0.10
N ARG A 44 -3.70 -6.12 -0.49
CA ARG A 44 -3.74 -7.08 -1.60
C ARG A 44 -3.09 -6.52 -2.86
N ALA A 45 -3.50 -5.33 -3.30
CA ALA A 45 -2.96 -4.69 -4.49
C ALA A 45 -1.44 -4.48 -4.37
N ILE A 46 -0.98 -4.00 -3.20
CA ILE A 46 0.45 -3.84 -2.92
C ILE A 46 1.15 -5.22 -2.91
N ALA A 47 0.62 -6.20 -2.18
CA ALA A 47 1.24 -7.54 -2.10
C ALA A 47 1.35 -8.22 -3.47
N ARG A 48 0.37 -8.01 -4.36
CA ARG A 48 0.38 -8.51 -5.74
C ARG A 48 1.51 -7.90 -6.56
N GLN A 49 1.76 -6.60 -6.39
CA GLN A 49 2.86 -5.92 -7.06
C GLN A 49 4.23 -6.31 -6.49
N LEU A 50 4.28 -6.65 -5.19
CA LEU A 50 5.49 -7.07 -4.50
C LEU A 50 5.75 -8.57 -4.73
N CYS A 51 6.57 -8.90 -5.73
CA CYS A 51 7.04 -10.27 -5.93
C CYS A 51 7.77 -10.81 -4.67
N GLY A 52 7.34 -11.96 -4.14
CA GLY A 52 8.13 -12.74 -3.19
C GLY A 52 7.60 -12.90 -1.75
N GLY A 53 6.27 -12.92 -1.53
CA GLY A 53 5.69 -13.37 -0.24
C GLY A 53 5.98 -12.46 0.96
N ARG A 54 6.29 -11.19 0.70
CA ARG A 54 6.63 -10.22 1.75
C ARG A 54 5.35 -9.63 2.35
N GLN A 55 5.35 -9.52 3.67
CA GLN A 55 4.19 -9.07 4.44
C GLN A 55 3.93 -7.58 4.20
N VAL A 56 2.70 -7.27 3.81
CA VAL A 56 2.14 -5.92 3.74
C VAL A 56 1.08 -5.84 4.83
N ARG A 57 1.14 -4.80 5.66
CA ARG A 57 0.19 -4.64 6.77
C ARG A 57 -0.30 -3.22 6.89
N LEU A 58 -1.62 -3.04 6.92
CA LEU A 58 -2.26 -1.78 7.26
C LEU A 58 -2.29 -1.60 8.79
N MET A 59 -1.66 -0.52 9.26
CA MET A 59 -1.64 -0.05 10.64
C MET A 59 -2.57 1.16 10.78
N ARG A 60 -3.67 1.02 11.53
CA ARG A 60 -4.59 2.13 11.81
C ARG A 60 -4.28 2.74 13.16
N HIS A 61 -3.99 4.04 13.17
CA HIS A 61 -3.78 4.83 14.39
C HIS A 61 -5.02 5.64 14.78
N GLY A 62 -6.06 5.63 13.96
CA GLY A 62 -7.34 6.29 14.20
C GLY A 62 -8.15 6.47 12.91
N PRO A 63 -9.27 7.20 12.95
CA PRO A 63 -10.16 7.37 11.80
C PRO A 63 -9.58 8.23 10.67
N LYS A 64 -8.52 9.00 10.95
CA LYS A 64 -7.89 9.92 9.98
C LYS A 64 -6.41 9.65 9.77
N ARG A 65 -5.89 8.57 10.35
CA ARG A 65 -4.46 8.23 10.32
C ARG A 65 -4.30 6.73 10.20
N ALA A 66 -3.77 6.30 9.07
CA ALA A 66 -3.28 4.95 8.90
C ALA A 66 -1.99 4.97 8.07
N GLU A 67 -1.18 3.96 8.30
CA GLU A 67 0.10 3.73 7.65
C GLU A 67 0.07 2.31 7.09
N VAL A 68 0.71 2.10 5.95
CA VAL A 68 0.96 0.75 5.44
C VAL A 68 2.42 0.39 5.67
N GLU A 69 2.65 -0.74 6.33
CA GLU A 69 3.97 -1.31 6.49
C GLU A 69 4.29 -2.17 5.27
N VAL A 70 5.35 -1.80 4.56
CA VAL A 70 5.89 -2.51 3.39
C VAL A 70 7.39 -2.69 3.60
N TRP A 71 7.88 -3.93 3.59
CA TRP A 71 9.30 -4.24 3.84
C TRP A 71 9.86 -3.67 5.15
N GLY A 72 9.02 -3.58 6.19
CA GLY A 72 9.39 -2.97 7.48
C GLY A 72 9.45 -1.44 7.47
N GLN A 73 9.17 -0.80 6.33
CA GLN A 73 8.99 0.65 6.25
C GLN A 73 7.51 1.02 6.40
N ARG A 74 7.23 2.04 7.20
CA ARG A 74 5.86 2.55 7.39
C ARG A 74 5.63 3.74 6.47
N VAL A 75 4.65 3.61 5.60
CA VAL A 75 4.25 4.65 4.66
C VAL A 75 2.90 5.21 5.07
N PRO A 76 2.81 6.49 5.48
CA PRO A 76 1.52 7.12 5.77
C PRO A 76 0.65 7.18 4.52
N LEU A 77 -0.63 6.84 4.69
CA LEU A 77 -1.64 6.98 3.66
C LEU A 77 -2.10 8.43 3.56
N SER A 78 -2.32 8.91 2.33
CA SER A 78 -2.98 10.20 2.10
C SER A 78 -4.40 10.19 2.67
N ALA A 79 -4.90 11.37 3.01
CA ALA A 79 -6.28 11.54 3.48
C ALA A 79 -7.32 11.08 2.43
N GLU A 80 -7.03 11.30 1.14
CA GLU A 80 -7.89 10.87 0.04
C GLU A 80 -7.98 9.35 -0.06
N LEU A 81 -6.85 8.66 0.06
CA LEU A 81 -6.84 7.20 0.04
C LEU A 81 -7.48 6.59 1.29
N LEU A 82 -7.25 7.20 2.45
CA LEU A 82 -7.94 6.84 3.69
C LEU A 82 -9.46 6.96 3.56
N GLN A 83 -9.93 8.04 2.95
CA GLN A 83 -11.36 8.24 2.69
C GLN A 83 -11.89 7.20 1.71
N TRP A 84 -11.20 6.99 0.59
CA TRP A 84 -11.57 5.99 -0.42
C TRP A 84 -11.66 4.58 0.19
N LEU A 85 -10.65 4.19 0.98
CA LEU A 85 -10.61 2.89 1.65
C LEU A 85 -11.75 2.75 2.65
N GLY A 86 -12.06 3.80 3.42
CA GLY A 86 -13.19 3.79 4.34
C GLY A 86 -14.53 3.58 3.63
N ILE A 87 -14.72 4.15 2.43
CA ILE A 87 -15.91 3.92 1.61
C ILE A 87 -15.95 2.47 1.14
N ALA A 88 -14.84 1.95 0.60
CA ALA A 88 -14.73 0.59 0.10
C ALA A 88 -15.06 -0.45 1.19
N GLU A 89 -14.50 -0.27 2.39
CA GLU A 89 -14.73 -1.16 3.54
C GLU A 89 -16.15 -1.09 4.10
N SER A 90 -16.82 0.06 3.96
CA SER A 90 -18.21 0.22 4.38
C SER A 90 -19.20 -0.40 3.37
N GLY A 91 -18.71 -1.02 2.29
CA GLY A 91 -19.52 -1.53 1.19
C GLY A 91 -20.02 -0.44 0.24
N GLY A 92 -19.43 0.76 0.28
CA GLY A 92 -19.74 1.82 -0.67
C GLY A 92 -19.14 1.53 -2.05
N GLU A 93 -19.81 1.99 -3.10
CA GLU A 93 -19.33 1.87 -4.48
C GLU A 93 -18.11 2.77 -4.68
N VAL A 94 -17.01 2.16 -5.12
CA VAL A 94 -15.75 2.84 -5.38
C VAL A 94 -15.14 2.38 -6.70
N ASP A 95 -14.60 3.32 -7.48
CA ASP A 95 -13.86 3.00 -8.69
C ASP A 95 -12.45 2.48 -8.37
N PRO A 96 -11.86 1.61 -9.22
CA PRO A 96 -10.44 1.27 -9.20
C PRO A 96 -9.54 2.52 -9.18
N VAL A 97 -8.46 2.49 -8.41
CA VAL A 97 -7.55 3.64 -8.24
C VAL A 97 -6.09 3.26 -8.44
N ASP A 98 -5.36 4.13 -9.13
CA ASP A 98 -3.91 4.05 -9.23
C ASP A 98 -3.28 4.75 -8.01
N LEU A 99 -2.20 4.16 -7.51
CA LEU A 99 -1.51 4.53 -6.29
C LEU A 99 -0.02 4.61 -6.57
N VAL A 100 0.64 5.60 -5.98
CA VAL A 100 2.09 5.69 -6.00
C VAL A 100 2.61 5.57 -4.57
N LEU A 101 3.40 4.52 -4.34
CA LEU A 101 4.12 4.27 -3.12
C LEU A 101 5.57 4.75 -3.28
N LEU A 102 5.97 5.72 -2.47
CA LEU A 102 7.36 6.16 -2.38
C LEU A 102 8.04 5.39 -1.24
N ILE A 103 8.76 4.32 -1.57
CA ILE A 103 9.41 3.43 -0.60
C ILE A 103 10.92 3.43 -0.86
N GLY A 104 11.71 3.59 0.21
CA GLY A 104 13.14 3.34 0.13
C GLY A 104 13.35 1.85 -0.13
N GLY A 105 14.02 1.49 -1.21
CA GLY A 105 14.28 0.12 -1.64
C GLY A 105 14.80 -0.76 -0.49
N PRO A 106 14.72 -2.10 -0.65
CA PRO A 106 14.91 -3.06 0.43
C PRO A 106 16.30 -3.05 1.12
N ASN A 107 17.28 -2.31 0.57
CA ASN A 107 18.60 -2.12 1.14
C ASN A 107 18.78 -0.82 1.94
N ALA A 108 17.74 0.01 2.09
CA ALA A 108 17.80 1.25 2.89
C ALA A 108 17.74 1.00 4.41
N SER A 109 18.14 -0.19 4.88
CA SER A 109 18.36 -0.48 6.29
C SER A 109 19.80 -0.12 6.65
N GLY A 110 20.08 1.17 6.73
CA GLY A 110 21.40 1.67 7.10
C GLY A 110 21.46 3.18 6.94
N GLU A 111 21.22 3.88 8.05
CA GLU A 111 21.65 5.26 8.33
C GLU A 111 21.61 6.30 7.20
N GLY A 112 20.72 7.28 7.33
CA GLY A 112 20.87 8.57 6.65
C GLY A 112 19.57 9.05 6.01
N GLY A 113 19.12 10.25 6.41
CA GLY A 113 17.83 10.80 6.03
C GLY A 113 17.58 10.94 4.52
N GLY A 114 16.30 10.87 4.13
CA GLY A 114 15.89 11.06 2.74
C GLY A 114 14.38 11.02 2.55
N GLY A 115 13.71 12.17 2.78
CA GLY A 115 12.38 12.50 2.26
C GLY A 115 11.16 11.86 2.96
N PRO A 116 9.99 12.53 2.95
CA PRO A 116 8.76 11.95 3.49
C PRO A 116 8.25 10.85 2.55
N SER A 117 8.51 9.59 2.90
CA SER A 117 7.78 8.46 2.32
C SER A 117 6.28 8.73 2.46
N SER A 118 5.57 8.85 1.35
CA SER A 118 4.16 9.21 1.32
C SER A 118 3.47 8.36 0.26
N LEU A 119 2.27 7.90 0.57
CA LEU A 119 1.43 7.16 -0.37
C LEU A 119 0.34 8.09 -0.89
N ALA A 120 0.34 8.33 -2.21
CA ALA A 120 -0.60 9.23 -2.85
C ALA A 120 -1.50 8.46 -3.83
N LEU A 121 -2.76 8.89 -3.89
CA LEU A 121 -3.72 8.44 -4.89
C LEU A 121 -3.48 9.26 -6.16
N VAL A 122 -3.33 8.58 -7.29
CA VAL A 122 -3.13 9.18 -8.60
C VAL A 122 -4.30 8.71 -9.45
N ARG A 123 -5.22 9.60 -9.79
CA ARG A 123 -6.39 9.25 -10.62
C ARG A 123 -6.00 9.07 -12.08
#